data_AF-A0A8H8DQT4-F1
#
_entry.id   AF-A0A8H8DQT4-F1
#
_cell.length_a   1.000
_cell.length_b   1.000
_cell.length_c   1.000
_cell.angle_alpha   90.00
_cell.angle_beta   90.00
_cell.angle_gamma   90.00
#
_symmetry.space_group_name_H-M   'P 1'
#
loop_
_entity.id
_entity.type
_entity.pdbx_description
1 polymer ?
#
loop_
_entity_poly.entity_id
_entity_poly.type
_entity_poly.pdbx_seq_one_letter_code
_entity_poly.pdbx_strand_id
1 'polypeptide(L)'
;MEKKALEIDHAFSLINHWTQSLPYKFDYDDMFLEERLQKTMIEHKEIDFKESVLFEHRNKEIMENIEKAILKEDEKEKIHRSIEAKQSQKIIYENRKVEEKKDQKVVKRIEIKKNEEMKDNEEKINIINKKVENDEKKIKSNEEKIENNEDKMDIMNIVDTLQLPILEQKKKEFTYNAMDRVLMYRKKIENKRKITPKCGQLTNSKQQIARITKDLEDIIMMSREVSTTVYHWVLNFLSKAVIKQAETEVTVNLYSAYPLAAVCVFLMSSHPDLVDILLARFAKKCPYTIPYLKYNKNTEEGMKALGFYRSKNGKFEEEASYTERQCGIFAVFAAIIQTQHIPNYLPMHFGWTLLAKLLNEPPSSETVFAIISTFMDISGNVFVKYYGLQADKLIRLAVKDWVGDNKGSNATRLKILGEEWITQKKIGLKNGGYFEE
;
A
#
# COMPACT_ATOMS: atom_id res chain seq x y z
N MET A 1 2.36 20.39 -36.03
CA MET A 1 1.41 20.89 -37.04
C MET A 1 2.06 20.96 -38.42
N GLU A 2 3.30 21.44 -38.53
CA GLU A 2 4.05 21.52 -39.81
C GLU A 2 4.20 20.18 -40.55
N LYS A 3 4.45 19.06 -39.84
CA LYS A 3 4.50 17.73 -40.50
C LYS A 3 3.19 17.32 -41.17
N LYS A 4 2.04 17.65 -40.57
CA LYS A 4 0.72 17.40 -41.15
C LYS A 4 0.43 18.31 -42.34
N ALA A 5 0.89 19.55 -42.29
CA ALA A 5 0.79 20.46 -43.44
C ALA A 5 1.61 19.95 -44.64
N LEU A 6 2.81 19.43 -44.38
CA LEU A 6 3.67 18.84 -45.42
C LEU A 6 3.09 17.57 -46.03
N GLU A 7 2.45 16.71 -45.23
CA GLU A 7 1.74 15.52 -45.71
C GLU A 7 0.52 15.88 -46.57
N ILE A 8 -0.19 16.95 -46.21
CA ILE A 8 -1.33 17.48 -46.97
C ILE A 8 -0.88 18.06 -48.31
N ASP A 9 0.19 18.86 -48.33
CA ASP A 9 0.75 19.40 -49.58
C ASP A 9 1.30 18.29 -50.49
N HIS A 10 1.91 17.26 -49.92
CA HIS A 10 2.36 16.09 -50.68
C HIS A 10 1.17 15.30 -51.26
N ALA A 11 0.07 15.18 -50.53
CA ALA A 11 -1.15 14.56 -51.03
C ALA A 11 -1.78 15.35 -52.19
N PHE A 12 -1.82 16.70 -52.09
CA PHE A 12 -2.30 17.56 -53.18
C PHE A 12 -1.40 17.50 -54.42
N SER A 13 -0.07 17.41 -54.24
CA SER A 13 0.89 17.20 -55.32
C SER A 13 0.65 15.88 -56.08
N LEU A 14 0.41 14.79 -55.34
CA LEU A 14 0.10 13.48 -55.93
C LEU A 14 -1.23 13.48 -56.69
N ILE A 15 -2.26 14.15 -56.17
CA ILE A 15 -3.56 14.30 -56.83
C ILE A 15 -3.41 15.09 -58.14
N ASN A 16 -2.64 16.18 -58.15
CA ASN A 16 -2.38 16.97 -59.35
C ASN A 16 -1.61 16.20 -60.42
N HIS A 17 -0.71 15.29 -60.02
CA HIS A 17 0.02 14.45 -60.97
C HIS A 17 -0.89 13.39 -61.61
N TRP A 18 -1.87 12.88 -60.84
CA TRP A 18 -2.90 11.97 -61.31
C TRP A 18 -3.92 12.62 -62.25
N THR A 19 -4.31 13.87 -62.01
CA THR A 19 -5.30 14.57 -62.86
C THR A 19 -4.73 15.02 -64.19
N GLN A 20 -3.41 15.23 -64.30
CA GLN A 20 -2.73 15.60 -65.56
C GLN A 20 -2.65 14.46 -66.59
N SER A 21 -2.88 13.20 -66.18
CA SER A 21 -2.76 12.02 -67.05
C SER A 21 -4.10 11.47 -67.57
N LEU A 22 -5.21 12.18 -67.34
CA LEU A 22 -6.52 11.81 -67.89
C LEU A 22 -6.72 12.37 -69.31
N PRO A 23 -6.92 11.54 -70.36
CA PRO A 23 -6.98 11.98 -71.74
C PRO A 23 -8.38 12.47 -72.15
N TYR A 24 -9.04 13.25 -71.31
CA TYR A 24 -10.35 13.79 -71.63
C TYR A 24 -10.65 15.08 -70.86
N LYS A 25 -10.61 16.22 -71.55
CA LYS A 25 -11.20 17.47 -71.06
C LYS A 25 -12.72 17.30 -71.14
N PHE A 26 -13.36 16.96 -70.03
CA PHE A 26 -14.78 17.19 -69.85
C PHE A 26 -14.97 18.68 -69.58
N ASP A 27 -15.53 19.39 -70.56
CA ASP A 27 -15.96 20.78 -70.41
C ASP A 27 -17.28 20.77 -69.62
N TYR A 28 -17.17 20.72 -68.30
CA TYR A 28 -18.25 21.05 -67.38
C TYR A 28 -17.91 22.42 -66.80
N ASP A 29 -18.85 23.37 -66.86
CA ASP A 29 -18.73 24.71 -66.29
C ASP A 29 -18.26 24.65 -64.82
N ASP A 30 -16.96 24.80 -64.60
CA ASP A 30 -16.26 24.73 -63.29
C ASP A 30 -16.88 25.70 -62.28
N MET A 31 -17.41 26.81 -62.78
CA MET A 31 -18.06 27.87 -62.01
C MET A 31 -19.33 27.39 -61.29
N PHE A 32 -20.12 26.50 -61.91
CA PHE A 32 -21.37 25.97 -61.32
C PHE A 32 -21.08 24.94 -60.22
N LEU A 33 -20.01 24.15 -60.38
CA LEU A 33 -19.57 23.19 -59.36
C LEU A 33 -18.98 23.90 -58.15
N GLU A 34 -18.13 24.92 -58.33
CA GLU A 34 -17.57 25.71 -57.22
C GLU A 34 -18.66 26.42 -56.41
N GLU A 35 -19.62 27.06 -57.08
CA GLU A 35 -20.71 27.77 -56.41
C GLU A 35 -21.60 26.82 -55.60
N ARG A 36 -21.87 25.63 -56.14
CA ARG A 36 -22.61 24.57 -55.43
C ARG A 36 -21.83 24.01 -54.25
N LEU A 37 -20.52 23.84 -54.39
CA LEU A 37 -19.64 23.35 -53.31
C LEU A 37 -19.58 24.35 -52.15
N GLN A 38 -19.40 25.63 -52.45
CA GLN A 38 -19.43 26.70 -51.45
C GLN A 38 -20.77 26.74 -50.71
N LYS A 39 -21.89 26.60 -51.43
CA LYS A 39 -23.22 26.56 -50.81
C LYS A 39 -23.37 25.39 -49.84
N THR A 40 -22.98 24.18 -50.25
CA THR A 40 -23.02 23.00 -49.35
C THR A 40 -22.09 23.11 -48.15
N MET A 41 -20.93 23.77 -48.28
CA MET A 41 -20.01 24.00 -47.17
C MET A 41 -20.58 24.99 -46.14
N ILE A 42 -21.28 26.02 -46.60
CA ILE A 42 -21.97 26.98 -45.72
C ILE A 42 -23.11 26.28 -44.97
N GLU A 43 -23.91 25.48 -45.68
CA GLU A 43 -25.00 24.68 -45.08
C GLU A 43 -24.47 23.70 -44.02
N HIS A 44 -23.35 23.02 -44.27
CA HIS A 44 -22.72 22.14 -43.26
C HIS A 44 -22.24 22.92 -42.03
N LYS A 45 -21.59 24.08 -42.22
CA LYS A 45 -21.16 24.92 -41.09
C LYS A 45 -22.33 25.40 -40.23
N GLU A 46 -23.47 25.72 -40.84
CA GLU A 46 -24.68 26.09 -40.10
C GLU A 46 -25.27 24.92 -39.31
N ILE A 47 -25.25 23.71 -39.88
CA ILE A 47 -25.71 22.49 -39.20
C ILE A 47 -24.79 22.19 -38.01
N ASP A 48 -23.47 22.18 -38.21
CA ASP A 48 -22.48 21.94 -37.16
C ASP A 48 -22.61 22.97 -36.01
N PHE A 49 -22.83 24.24 -36.35
CA PHE A 49 -23.03 25.29 -35.36
C PHE A 49 -24.32 25.07 -34.55
N LYS A 50 -25.43 24.71 -35.20
CA LYS A 50 -26.69 24.39 -34.52
C LYS A 50 -26.56 23.16 -33.63
N GLU A 51 -25.89 22.12 -34.08
CA GLU A 51 -25.62 20.92 -33.27
C GLU A 51 -24.75 21.23 -32.06
N SER A 52 -23.70 22.06 -32.22
CA SER A 52 -22.84 22.48 -31.12
C SER A 52 -23.60 23.26 -30.04
N VAL A 53 -24.47 24.19 -30.44
CA VAL A 53 -25.30 24.97 -29.50
C VAL A 53 -26.32 24.08 -28.78
N LEU A 54 -26.97 23.16 -29.51
CA LEU A 54 -27.89 22.17 -28.91
C LEU A 54 -27.18 21.23 -27.94
N PHE A 55 -25.94 20.84 -28.25
CA PHE A 55 -25.10 20.01 -27.40
C PHE A 55 -24.70 20.73 -26.11
N GLU A 56 -24.30 22.00 -26.18
CA GLU A 56 -24.00 22.83 -25.00
C GLU A 56 -25.23 23.01 -24.11
N HIS A 57 -26.39 23.29 -24.70
CA HIS A 57 -27.63 23.44 -23.93
C HIS A 57 -28.02 22.16 -23.19
N ARG A 58 -27.96 21.00 -23.87
CA ARG A 58 -28.22 19.69 -23.24
C ARG A 58 -27.23 19.38 -22.13
N ASN A 59 -25.95 19.71 -22.31
CA ASN A 59 -24.94 19.49 -21.28
C ASN A 59 -25.19 20.37 -20.05
N LYS A 60 -25.59 21.62 -20.23
CA LYS A 60 -25.92 22.52 -19.12
C LYS A 60 -27.10 22.00 -18.31
N GLU A 61 -28.16 21.55 -18.98
CA GLU A 61 -29.36 21.00 -18.34
C GLU A 61 -29.07 19.71 -17.56
N ILE A 62 -28.22 18.82 -18.12
CA ILE A 62 -27.76 17.61 -17.43
C ILE A 62 -26.94 17.95 -16.18
N MET A 63 -26.07 18.95 -16.25
CA MET A 63 -25.25 19.38 -15.10
C MET A 63 -26.10 19.96 -13.97
N GLU A 64 -27.09 20.81 -14.30
CA GLU A 64 -28.02 21.34 -13.29
C GLU A 64 -28.85 20.24 -12.61
N ASN A 65 -29.25 19.20 -13.36
CA ASN A 65 -29.97 18.05 -12.79
C ASN A 65 -29.07 17.18 -11.88
N ILE A 66 -27.79 17.03 -12.23
CA ILE A 66 -26.81 16.30 -11.41
C ILE A 66 -26.53 17.06 -10.10
N GLU A 67 -26.35 18.38 -10.15
CA GLU A 67 -26.14 19.18 -8.94
C GLU A 67 -27.33 19.10 -7.99
N LYS A 68 -28.56 19.18 -8.52
CA LYS A 68 -29.78 19.00 -7.73
C LYS A 68 -29.89 17.60 -7.11
N ALA A 69 -29.41 16.55 -7.80
CA ALA A 69 -29.41 15.19 -7.27
C ALA A 69 -28.35 15.00 -6.16
N ILE A 70 -27.16 15.56 -6.33
CA ILE A 70 -26.08 15.52 -5.32
C ILE A 70 -26.51 16.24 -4.04
N LEU A 71 -27.11 17.43 -4.16
CA LEU A 71 -27.62 18.19 -3.01
C LEU A 71 -28.65 17.39 -2.20
N LYS A 72 -29.59 16.71 -2.88
CA LYS A 72 -30.59 15.87 -2.21
C LYS A 72 -29.98 14.64 -1.52
N GLU A 73 -28.95 14.05 -2.10
CA GLU A 73 -28.30 12.86 -1.53
C GLU A 73 -27.38 13.23 -0.35
N ASP A 74 -26.65 14.35 -0.44
CA ASP A 74 -25.84 14.90 0.66
C ASP A 74 -26.71 15.30 1.87
N GLU A 75 -27.91 15.85 1.65
CA GLU A 75 -28.87 16.13 2.72
C GLU A 75 -29.35 14.85 3.41
N LYS A 76 -29.67 13.80 2.65
CA LYS A 76 -30.05 12.49 3.21
C LYS A 76 -28.90 11.85 3.98
N GLU A 77 -27.68 11.92 3.45
CA GLU A 77 -26.51 11.34 4.11
C GLU A 77 -26.15 12.08 5.41
N LYS A 78 -26.30 13.41 5.46
CA LYS A 78 -26.16 14.20 6.69
C LYS A 78 -27.20 13.81 7.74
N ILE A 79 -28.45 13.59 7.35
CA ILE A 79 -29.50 13.13 8.25
C ILE A 79 -29.19 11.72 8.77
N HIS A 80 -28.76 10.80 7.90
CA HIS A 80 -28.44 9.43 8.29
C HIS A 80 -27.24 9.37 9.25
N ARG A 81 -26.15 10.10 8.96
CA ARG A 81 -24.99 10.22 9.87
C ARG A 81 -25.35 10.84 11.22
N SER A 82 -26.27 11.80 11.25
CA SER A 82 -26.77 12.41 12.49
C SER A 82 -27.55 11.41 13.35
N ILE A 83 -28.34 10.53 12.72
CA ILE A 83 -29.08 9.46 13.41
C ILE A 83 -28.11 8.40 13.95
N GLU A 84 -27.15 7.94 13.14
CA GLU A 84 -26.14 6.95 13.54
C GLU A 84 -25.22 7.47 14.65
N ALA A 85 -24.82 8.74 14.59
CA ALA A 85 -24.03 9.37 15.64
C ALA A 85 -24.80 9.41 16.97
N LYS A 86 -26.09 9.79 16.94
CA LYS A 86 -26.95 9.79 18.14
C LYS A 86 -27.17 8.38 18.71
N GLN A 87 -27.32 7.36 17.86
CA GLN A 87 -27.44 5.97 18.30
C GLN A 87 -26.13 5.45 18.91
N SER A 88 -24.99 5.73 18.26
CA SER A 88 -23.67 5.35 18.75
C SER A 88 -23.34 6.03 20.09
N GLN A 89 -23.70 7.30 20.27
CA GLN A 89 -23.52 8.01 21.53
C GLN A 89 -24.36 7.44 22.67
N LYS A 90 -25.60 6.99 22.39
CA LYS A 90 -26.43 6.28 23.38
C LYS A 90 -25.81 4.94 23.78
N ILE A 91 -25.34 4.14 22.83
CA ILE A 91 -24.68 2.86 23.11
C ILE A 91 -23.40 3.05 23.92
N ILE A 92 -22.57 4.04 23.58
CA ILE A 92 -21.34 4.37 24.33
C ILE A 92 -21.69 4.81 25.76
N TYR A 93 -22.75 5.61 25.94
CA TYR A 93 -23.18 6.07 27.26
C TYR A 93 -23.72 4.92 28.13
N GLU A 94 -24.50 4.00 27.56
CA GLU A 94 -24.99 2.81 28.26
C GLU A 94 -23.84 1.87 28.63
N ASN A 95 -22.89 1.63 27.72
CA ASN A 95 -21.71 0.81 27.98
C ASN A 95 -20.83 1.43 29.09
N ARG A 96 -20.61 2.75 29.08
CA ARG A 96 -19.86 3.44 30.13
C ARG A 96 -20.55 3.31 31.50
N LYS A 97 -21.88 3.40 31.57
CA LYS A 97 -22.63 3.15 32.81
C LYS A 97 -22.50 1.71 33.32
N VAL A 98 -22.42 0.73 32.43
CA VAL A 98 -22.21 -0.67 32.80
C VAL A 98 -20.77 -0.91 33.28
N GLU A 99 -19.80 -0.26 32.64
CA GLU A 99 -18.38 -0.35 32.97
C GLU A 99 -18.07 0.34 34.32
N GLU A 100 -18.60 1.54 34.57
CA GLU A 100 -18.51 2.21 35.88
C GLU A 100 -19.11 1.36 37.01
N LYS A 101 -20.22 0.64 36.76
CA LYS A 101 -20.80 -0.29 37.73
C LYS A 101 -19.94 -1.54 37.96
N LYS A 102 -19.21 -2.00 36.95
CA LYS A 102 -18.25 -3.12 37.09
C LYS A 102 -17.00 -2.67 37.84
N ASP A 103 -16.46 -1.50 37.50
CA ASP A 103 -15.28 -0.92 38.15
C ASP A 103 -15.54 -0.62 39.63
N GLN A 104 -16.70 -0.08 39.99
CA GLN A 104 -17.07 0.11 41.40
C GLN A 104 -17.14 -1.22 42.18
N LYS A 105 -17.55 -2.32 41.54
CA LYS A 105 -17.53 -3.65 42.17
C LYS A 105 -16.12 -4.21 42.31
N VAL A 106 -15.24 -3.94 41.33
CA VAL A 106 -13.83 -4.35 41.36
C VAL A 106 -13.06 -3.55 42.41
N VAL A 107 -13.24 -2.22 42.48
CA VAL A 107 -12.63 -1.36 43.50
C VAL A 107 -13.04 -1.81 44.91
N LYS A 108 -14.33 -2.07 45.17
CA LYS A 108 -14.78 -2.61 46.47
C LYS A 108 -14.14 -3.96 46.80
N ARG A 109 -13.92 -4.84 45.82
CA ARG A 109 -13.22 -6.12 46.03
C ARG A 109 -11.73 -5.94 46.30
N ILE A 110 -11.07 -4.99 45.62
CA ILE A 110 -9.66 -4.66 45.83
C ILE A 110 -9.47 -4.02 47.21
N GLU A 111 -10.41 -3.19 47.66
CA GLU A 111 -10.35 -2.51 48.95
C GLU A 111 -10.56 -3.48 50.13
N ILE A 112 -11.45 -4.48 49.97
CA ILE A 112 -11.57 -5.59 50.93
C ILE A 112 -10.28 -6.41 50.98
N LYS A 113 -9.71 -6.79 49.83
CA LYS A 113 -8.44 -7.52 49.77
C LYS A 113 -7.26 -6.74 50.35
N LYS A 114 -7.18 -5.42 50.09
CA LYS A 114 -6.15 -4.55 50.69
C LYS A 114 -6.31 -4.45 52.21
N ASN A 115 -7.52 -4.40 52.74
CA ASN A 115 -7.74 -4.38 54.19
C ASN A 115 -7.42 -5.73 54.86
N GLU A 116 -7.59 -6.85 54.16
CA GLU A 116 -7.14 -8.17 54.61
C GLU A 116 -5.61 -8.29 54.56
N GLU A 117 -4.96 -7.87 53.46
CA GLU A 117 -3.50 -7.85 53.31
C GLU A 117 -2.81 -6.86 54.26
N MET A 118 -3.44 -5.73 54.59
CA MET A 118 -2.92 -4.76 55.57
C MET A 118 -2.88 -5.35 56.99
N LYS A 119 -3.88 -6.15 57.38
CA LYS A 119 -3.89 -6.85 58.68
C LYS A 119 -2.82 -7.94 58.74
N ASP A 120 -2.67 -8.72 57.68
CA ASP A 120 -1.63 -9.75 57.57
C ASP A 120 -0.21 -9.14 57.50
N ASN A 121 -0.07 -7.94 56.91
CA ASN A 121 1.20 -7.21 56.89
C ASN A 121 1.52 -6.51 58.22
N GLU A 122 0.54 -5.99 58.98
CA GLU A 122 0.77 -5.44 60.32
C GLU A 122 1.32 -6.51 61.29
N GLU A 123 0.84 -7.76 61.19
CA GLU A 123 1.39 -8.89 61.96
C GLU A 123 2.82 -9.26 61.53
N LYS A 124 3.13 -9.21 60.22
CA LYS A 124 4.48 -9.49 59.70
C LYS A 124 5.47 -8.35 59.97
N ILE A 125 5.03 -7.09 59.92
CA ILE A 125 5.85 -5.90 60.20
C ILE A 125 6.28 -5.84 61.67
N ASN A 126 5.41 -6.24 62.61
CA ASN A 126 5.79 -6.35 64.03
C ASN A 126 6.87 -7.41 64.30
N ILE A 127 6.97 -8.45 63.46
CA ILE A 127 8.00 -9.50 63.55
C ILE A 127 9.32 -9.05 62.91
N ILE A 128 9.25 -8.24 61.85
CA ILE A 128 10.41 -7.72 61.11
C ILE A 128 11.04 -6.52 61.83
N ASN A 129 10.25 -5.64 62.46
CA ASN A 129 10.74 -4.47 63.20
C ASN A 129 11.60 -4.85 64.44
N LYS A 130 11.41 -6.04 65.01
CA LYS A 130 12.30 -6.60 66.06
C LYS A 130 13.64 -7.12 65.52
N LYS A 131 13.77 -7.32 64.21
CA LYS A 131 14.98 -7.83 63.55
C LYS A 131 15.80 -6.72 62.87
N VAL A 132 15.14 -5.66 62.38
CA VAL A 132 15.79 -4.53 61.68
C VAL A 132 16.48 -3.55 62.65
N GLU A 133 16.08 -3.49 63.93
CA GLU A 133 16.70 -2.62 64.94
C GLU A 133 18.15 -3.03 65.31
N ASN A 134 18.58 -4.25 64.99
CA ASN A 134 19.94 -4.75 65.24
C ASN A 134 20.90 -4.58 64.06
N ASP A 135 20.41 -4.35 62.84
CA ASP A 135 21.24 -4.39 61.63
C ASP A 135 21.44 -3.01 60.95
N GLU A 136 20.75 -1.95 61.38
CA GLU A 136 20.87 -0.58 60.82
C GLU A 136 21.86 0.35 61.55
N LYS A 137 22.92 -0.19 62.18
CA LYS A 137 24.11 0.61 62.59
C LYS A 137 25.31 0.48 61.66
N LYS A 138 25.16 -0.23 60.54
CA LYS A 138 26.22 -0.35 59.54
C LYS A 138 25.66 0.01 58.17
N ILE A 139 26.27 1.03 57.58
CA ILE A 139 26.22 1.36 56.14
C ILE A 139 25.05 2.29 55.76
N LYS A 140 24.95 3.39 56.50
CA LYS A 140 24.83 4.72 55.88
C LYS A 140 26.22 5.17 55.45
N SER A 141 26.58 4.97 54.19
CA SER A 141 27.52 5.85 53.49
C SER A 141 27.40 5.70 51.98
N ASN A 142 27.10 6.82 51.35
CA ASN A 142 27.35 7.16 49.94
C ASN A 142 26.22 6.83 48.96
N GLU A 143 25.17 7.63 49.12
CA GLU A 143 24.45 8.25 48.02
C GLU A 143 25.38 9.05 47.08
N GLU A 144 24.98 9.00 45.80
CA GLU A 144 25.11 10.03 44.76
C GLU A 144 26.50 10.35 44.18
N LYS A 145 26.59 10.20 42.85
CA LYS A 145 26.88 11.32 41.93
C LYS A 145 26.90 10.93 40.45
N ILE A 146 26.11 11.67 39.66
CA ILE A 146 26.48 12.39 38.42
C ILE A 146 25.42 12.26 37.31
N GLU A 147 24.75 13.39 37.16
CA GLU A 147 24.05 13.90 35.99
C GLU A 147 25.01 14.25 34.84
N ASN A 148 24.48 14.17 33.62
CA ASN A 148 24.85 14.92 32.41
C ASN A 148 26.11 14.50 31.62
N ASN A 149 25.90 14.22 30.33
CA ASN A 149 26.45 15.07 29.27
C ASN A 149 25.75 14.88 27.91
N GLU A 150 25.73 16.00 27.19
CA GLU A 150 25.29 16.23 25.82
C GLU A 150 26.15 15.46 24.80
N ASP A 151 25.63 15.24 23.58
CA ASP A 151 26.37 15.60 22.37
C ASP A 151 25.45 15.63 21.13
N LYS A 152 25.49 16.78 20.44
CA LYS A 152 24.99 17.00 19.07
C LYS A 152 26.07 16.56 18.10
N MET A 153 25.70 15.84 17.03
CA MET A 153 26.56 15.77 15.85
C MET A 153 25.74 15.68 14.55
N ASP A 154 26.16 16.51 13.60
CA ASP A 154 25.65 16.75 12.25
C ASP A 154 25.47 15.50 11.39
N ILE A 155 24.31 15.35 10.73
CA ILE A 155 24.19 14.72 9.39
C ILE A 155 23.06 15.42 8.61
N MET A 156 23.32 16.64 8.17
CA MET A 156 22.67 17.25 7.01
C MET A 156 23.38 16.72 5.74
N ASN A 157 22.65 16.48 4.65
CA ASN A 157 23.17 16.30 3.27
C ASN A 157 23.53 14.90 2.73
N ILE A 158 22.74 13.85 3.00
CA ILE A 158 22.81 12.62 2.14
C ILE A 158 21.42 12.17 1.63
N VAL A 159 20.34 12.59 2.29
CA VAL A 159 18.96 12.13 2.04
C VAL A 159 18.35 12.66 0.73
N ASP A 160 18.87 13.75 0.17
CA ASP A 160 18.33 14.32 -1.07
C ASP A 160 18.64 13.50 -2.33
N THR A 161 19.59 12.56 -2.26
CA THR A 161 20.16 11.96 -3.47
C THR A 161 19.36 10.78 -4.04
N LEU A 162 18.43 10.18 -3.29
CA LEU A 162 17.79 8.93 -3.73
C LEU A 162 16.26 8.83 -3.56
N GLN A 163 15.58 9.81 -2.94
CA GLN A 163 14.26 9.52 -2.36
C GLN A 163 13.01 10.26 -2.87
N LEU A 164 13.12 11.16 -3.85
CA LEU A 164 11.94 11.82 -4.41
C LEU A 164 11.84 11.93 -5.95
N PRO A 165 12.89 11.77 -6.78
CA PRO A 165 12.77 12.18 -8.18
C PRO A 165 11.79 11.34 -8.98
N ILE A 166 11.69 10.02 -8.81
CA ILE A 166 10.84 9.20 -9.72
C ILE A 166 9.34 9.45 -9.51
N LEU A 167 8.88 9.55 -8.25
CA LEU A 167 7.47 9.82 -7.94
C LEU A 167 7.10 11.29 -8.16
N GLU A 168 8.03 12.24 -7.94
CA GLU A 168 7.78 13.65 -8.18
C GLU A 168 7.97 14.06 -9.64
N GLN A 169 8.90 13.47 -10.39
CA GLN A 169 9.04 13.61 -11.84
C GLN A 169 7.81 13.02 -12.53
N LYS A 170 7.42 11.78 -12.21
CA LYS A 170 6.16 11.21 -12.77
C LYS A 170 4.96 12.07 -12.38
N LYS A 171 4.85 12.61 -11.15
CA LYS A 171 3.75 13.55 -10.80
C LYS A 171 3.78 14.87 -11.58
N LYS A 172 4.97 15.42 -11.88
CA LYS A 172 5.14 16.68 -12.61
C LYS A 172 4.91 16.53 -14.12
N GLU A 173 5.11 15.34 -14.68
CA GLU A 173 4.82 15.04 -16.10
C GLU A 173 3.31 14.94 -16.44
N PHE A 174 2.43 14.81 -15.45
CA PHE A 174 0.98 14.70 -15.69
C PHE A 174 0.26 16.05 -15.48
N THR A 175 0.43 16.99 -16.40
CA THR A 175 -0.50 18.12 -16.55
C THR A 175 -1.82 17.60 -17.12
N TYR A 176 -2.89 17.69 -16.32
CA TYR A 176 -4.22 17.23 -16.72
C TYR A 176 -4.88 18.21 -17.69
N ASN A 177 -5.21 17.78 -18.91
CA ASN A 177 -6.10 18.53 -19.79
C ASN A 177 -7.52 18.58 -19.17
N ALA A 178 -8.27 19.66 -19.41
CA ALA A 178 -9.57 19.88 -18.75
C ALA A 178 -10.61 18.78 -19.05
N MET A 179 -10.62 18.22 -20.26
CA MET A 179 -11.47 17.08 -20.64
C MET A 179 -11.08 15.77 -19.93
N ASP A 180 -9.79 15.53 -19.71
CA ASP A 180 -9.31 14.35 -18.97
C ASP A 180 -9.84 14.36 -17.54
N ARG A 181 -9.96 15.51 -16.88
CA ARG A 181 -10.40 15.59 -15.47
C ARG A 181 -11.81 15.05 -15.23
N VAL A 182 -12.76 15.32 -16.13
CA VAL A 182 -14.18 14.91 -15.99
C VAL A 182 -14.36 13.43 -16.33
N LEU A 183 -13.77 12.97 -17.44
CA LEU A 183 -13.76 11.57 -17.85
C LEU A 183 -13.09 10.69 -16.78
N MET A 184 -11.99 11.19 -16.22
CA MET A 184 -11.25 10.54 -15.14
C MET A 184 -12.13 10.43 -13.89
N TYR A 185 -12.89 11.46 -13.48
CA TYR A 185 -13.73 11.35 -12.27
C TYR A 185 -14.79 10.24 -12.35
N ARG A 186 -15.49 10.11 -13.50
CA ARG A 186 -16.48 9.03 -13.70
C ARG A 186 -15.82 7.64 -13.72
N LYS A 187 -14.76 7.47 -14.53
CA LYS A 187 -14.03 6.20 -14.63
C LYS A 187 -13.33 5.81 -13.34
N LYS A 188 -12.89 6.78 -12.52
CA LYS A 188 -12.35 6.53 -11.18
C LYS A 188 -13.34 5.80 -10.28
N ILE A 189 -14.58 6.28 -10.20
CA ILE A 189 -15.59 5.69 -9.33
C ILE A 189 -15.98 4.29 -9.84
N GLU A 190 -16.19 4.16 -11.15
CA GLU A 190 -16.52 2.90 -11.80
C GLU A 190 -15.43 1.84 -11.55
N ASN A 191 -14.19 2.15 -11.89
CA ASN A 191 -13.07 1.21 -11.76
C ASN A 191 -12.76 0.91 -10.29
N LYS A 192 -12.88 1.89 -9.39
CA LYS A 192 -12.76 1.68 -7.94
C LYS A 192 -13.76 0.63 -7.44
N ARG A 193 -15.03 0.72 -7.86
CA ARG A 193 -16.09 -0.23 -7.47
C ARG A 193 -15.85 -1.62 -8.04
N LYS A 194 -15.22 -1.73 -9.22
CA LYS A 194 -14.91 -3.01 -9.86
C LYS A 194 -13.67 -3.70 -9.27
N ILE A 195 -12.61 -2.95 -8.96
CA ILE A 195 -11.32 -3.50 -8.50
C ILE A 195 -11.37 -3.92 -7.02
N THR A 196 -11.99 -3.11 -6.16
CA THR A 196 -11.93 -3.33 -4.70
C THR A 196 -12.49 -4.70 -4.28
N PRO A 197 -13.67 -5.15 -4.77
CA PRO A 197 -14.19 -6.47 -4.44
C PRO A 197 -13.33 -7.60 -4.99
N LYS A 198 -12.73 -7.42 -6.17
CA LYS A 198 -11.90 -8.45 -6.81
C LYS A 198 -10.66 -8.80 -6.00
N CYS A 199 -9.99 -7.79 -5.42
CA CYS A 199 -8.86 -8.04 -4.53
C CYS A 199 -9.28 -8.75 -3.23
N GLY A 200 -10.48 -8.47 -2.72
CA GLY A 200 -11.00 -9.09 -1.49
C GLY A 200 -11.66 -10.46 -1.68
N GLN A 201 -11.92 -10.87 -2.93
CA GLN A 201 -12.46 -12.18 -3.28
C GLN A 201 -11.36 -13.19 -3.61
N LEU A 202 -10.09 -12.89 -3.36
CA LEU A 202 -9.03 -13.83 -3.68
C LEU A 202 -9.02 -14.99 -2.70
N THR A 203 -9.04 -16.21 -3.24
CA THR A 203 -8.93 -17.46 -2.49
C THR A 203 -7.74 -18.26 -3.02
N ASN A 204 -7.44 -19.39 -2.40
CA ASN A 204 -6.33 -20.25 -2.82
C ASN A 204 -6.64 -21.12 -4.07
N SER A 205 -7.77 -20.94 -4.74
CA SER A 205 -8.14 -21.71 -5.94
C SER A 205 -7.53 -21.13 -7.22
N LYS A 206 -6.89 -21.97 -8.03
CA LYS A 206 -6.32 -21.58 -9.35
C LYS A 206 -7.38 -20.97 -10.27
N GLN A 207 -8.57 -21.56 -10.32
CA GLN A 207 -9.65 -21.08 -11.19
C GLN A 207 -10.10 -19.68 -10.79
N GLN A 208 -10.21 -19.42 -9.48
CA GLN A 208 -10.61 -18.13 -8.96
C GLN A 208 -9.54 -17.06 -9.20
N ILE A 209 -8.26 -17.40 -8.98
CA ILE A 209 -7.12 -16.52 -9.29
C ILE A 209 -7.13 -16.17 -10.78
N ALA A 210 -7.28 -17.14 -11.67
CA ALA A 210 -7.30 -16.90 -13.12
C ALA A 210 -8.47 -16.02 -13.56
N ARG A 211 -9.68 -16.25 -13.02
CA ARG A 211 -10.87 -15.43 -13.29
C ARG A 211 -10.67 -13.98 -12.83
N ILE A 212 -10.24 -13.79 -11.59
CA ILE A 212 -10.01 -12.44 -11.02
C ILE A 212 -8.91 -11.71 -11.80
N THR A 213 -7.83 -12.42 -12.15
CA THR A 213 -6.73 -11.87 -12.93
C THR A 213 -7.22 -11.39 -14.29
N LYS A 214 -7.99 -12.20 -15.01
CA LYS A 214 -8.56 -11.82 -16.31
C LYS A 214 -9.49 -10.61 -16.18
N ASP A 215 -10.36 -10.59 -15.18
CA ASP A 215 -11.26 -9.47 -14.97
C ASP A 215 -10.51 -8.16 -14.66
N LEU A 216 -9.39 -8.24 -13.93
CA LEU A 216 -8.54 -7.07 -13.65
C LEU A 216 -7.79 -6.63 -14.91
N GLU A 217 -7.26 -7.56 -15.69
CA GLU A 217 -6.64 -7.29 -16.98
C GLU A 217 -7.61 -6.56 -17.92
N ASP A 218 -8.84 -7.04 -18.04
CA ASP A 218 -9.88 -6.41 -18.88
C ASP A 218 -10.16 -4.96 -18.44
N ILE A 219 -10.23 -4.70 -17.12
CA ILE A 219 -10.41 -3.33 -16.58
C ILE A 219 -9.21 -2.45 -16.93
N ILE A 220 -7.99 -2.96 -16.83
CA ILE A 220 -6.77 -2.21 -17.12
C ILE A 220 -6.68 -1.90 -18.61
N MET A 221 -6.98 -2.87 -19.48
CA MET A 221 -6.98 -2.69 -20.94
C MET A 221 -8.03 -1.68 -21.40
N MET A 222 -9.27 -1.81 -20.93
CA MET A 222 -10.32 -0.81 -21.20
C MET A 222 -9.90 0.60 -20.72
N SER A 223 -9.16 0.68 -19.62
CA SER A 223 -8.66 1.96 -19.10
C SER A 223 -7.54 2.56 -19.95
N ARG A 224 -6.73 1.71 -20.61
CA ARG A 224 -5.68 2.10 -21.55
C ARG A 224 -6.25 2.65 -22.85
N GLU A 225 -7.33 2.06 -23.35
CA GLU A 225 -8.05 2.55 -24.53
C GLU A 225 -8.65 3.95 -24.31
N VAL A 226 -9.11 4.24 -23.07
CA VAL A 226 -9.70 5.54 -22.73
C VAL A 226 -8.64 6.64 -22.70
N SER A 227 -7.59 6.49 -21.89
CA SER A 227 -6.42 7.37 -21.91
C SER A 227 -5.26 6.83 -21.07
N THR A 228 -4.04 7.22 -21.42
CA THR A 228 -2.82 6.90 -20.66
C THR A 228 -2.92 7.32 -19.19
N THR A 229 -3.58 8.44 -18.92
CA THR A 229 -3.78 8.98 -17.57
C THR A 229 -4.73 8.10 -16.73
N VAL A 230 -5.81 7.59 -17.33
CA VAL A 230 -6.77 6.71 -16.65
C VAL A 230 -6.12 5.35 -16.36
N TYR A 231 -5.35 4.81 -17.32
CA TYR A 231 -4.55 3.60 -17.15
C TYR A 231 -3.59 3.68 -15.95
N HIS A 232 -2.72 4.70 -15.89
CA HIS A 232 -1.80 4.88 -14.76
C HIS A 232 -2.54 5.09 -13.43
N TRP A 233 -3.69 5.78 -13.47
CA TRP A 233 -4.52 5.93 -12.27
C TRP A 233 -5.06 4.58 -11.79
N VAL A 234 -5.52 3.71 -12.70
CA VAL A 234 -6.01 2.37 -12.37
C VAL A 234 -4.91 1.50 -11.81
N LEU A 235 -3.73 1.46 -12.44
CA LEU A 235 -2.57 0.73 -11.90
C LEU A 235 -2.24 1.19 -10.47
N ASN A 236 -2.18 2.50 -10.27
CA ASN A 236 -1.93 3.07 -8.95
C ASN A 236 -3.05 2.79 -7.93
N PHE A 237 -4.30 2.74 -8.37
CA PHE A 237 -5.42 2.36 -7.52
C PHE A 237 -5.36 0.88 -7.14
N LEU A 238 -5.05 0.00 -8.10
CA LEU A 238 -4.81 -1.42 -7.88
C LEU A 238 -3.70 -1.63 -6.86
N SER A 239 -2.55 -0.97 -7.01
CA SER A 239 -1.46 -1.07 -6.02
C SER A 239 -1.89 -0.62 -4.63
N LYS A 240 -2.75 0.40 -4.51
CA LYS A 240 -3.32 0.79 -3.20
C LYS A 240 -4.25 -0.28 -2.64
N ALA A 241 -5.06 -0.91 -3.48
CA ALA A 241 -5.96 -1.99 -3.07
C ALA A 241 -5.17 -3.22 -2.60
N VAL A 242 -4.10 -3.60 -3.30
CA VAL A 242 -3.17 -4.67 -2.91
C VAL A 242 -2.56 -4.39 -1.54
N ILE A 243 -1.98 -3.20 -1.34
CA ILE A 243 -1.42 -2.83 -0.02
C ILE A 243 -2.52 -2.86 1.05
N LYS A 244 -3.72 -2.35 0.76
CA LYS A 244 -4.82 -2.35 1.73
C LYS A 244 -5.21 -3.77 2.14
N GLN A 245 -5.27 -4.70 1.18
CA GLN A 245 -5.56 -6.11 1.45
C GLN A 245 -4.45 -6.76 2.29
N ALA A 246 -3.19 -6.41 2.00
CA ALA A 246 -2.04 -6.87 2.75
C ALA A 246 -2.09 -6.42 4.22
N GLU A 247 -2.50 -5.17 4.46
CA GLU A 247 -2.64 -4.62 5.82
C GLU A 247 -3.79 -5.25 6.62
N THR A 248 -4.80 -5.82 5.96
CA THR A 248 -5.99 -6.34 6.63
C THR A 248 -6.04 -7.87 6.66
N GLU A 249 -6.08 -8.53 5.51
CA GLU A 249 -6.29 -9.97 5.44
C GLU A 249 -4.96 -10.73 5.64
N VAL A 250 -3.89 -10.28 4.98
CA VAL A 250 -2.60 -10.98 5.03
C VAL A 250 -1.96 -10.90 6.42
N THR A 251 -2.15 -9.77 7.11
CA THR A 251 -1.78 -9.60 8.52
C THR A 251 -2.37 -10.70 9.40
N VAL A 252 -3.61 -11.12 9.15
CA VAL A 252 -4.32 -12.15 9.94
C VAL A 252 -4.05 -13.55 9.41
N ASN A 253 -3.90 -13.71 8.09
CA ASN A 253 -3.65 -14.98 7.43
C ASN A 253 -2.57 -14.84 6.36
N LEU A 254 -1.33 -15.18 6.71
CA LEU A 254 -0.17 -15.11 5.81
C LEU A 254 -0.34 -15.92 4.51
N TYR A 255 -1.15 -16.99 4.49
CA TYR A 255 -1.40 -17.76 3.26
C TYR A 255 -2.10 -16.95 2.17
N SER A 256 -2.90 -15.94 2.54
CA SER A 256 -3.56 -15.05 1.57
C SER A 256 -2.58 -14.18 0.77
N ALA A 257 -1.30 -14.10 1.19
CA ALA A 257 -0.25 -13.42 0.42
C ALA A 257 0.00 -14.08 -0.95
N TYR A 258 -0.07 -15.41 -1.03
CA TYR A 258 0.26 -16.17 -2.25
C TYR A 258 -0.70 -15.88 -3.42
N PRO A 259 -2.04 -16.00 -3.27
CA PRO A 259 -2.95 -15.70 -4.38
C PRO A 259 -2.87 -14.23 -4.80
N LEU A 260 -2.74 -13.31 -3.83
CA LEU A 260 -2.58 -11.88 -4.11
C LEU A 260 -1.29 -11.58 -4.88
N ALA A 261 -0.18 -12.21 -4.51
CA ALA A 261 1.09 -12.09 -5.22
C ALA A 261 1.03 -12.69 -6.63
N ALA A 262 0.37 -13.84 -6.82
CA ALA A 262 0.23 -14.46 -8.14
C ALA A 262 -0.50 -13.54 -9.13
N VAL A 263 -1.59 -12.90 -8.70
CA VAL A 263 -2.28 -11.87 -9.51
C VAL A 263 -1.34 -10.71 -9.83
N CYS A 264 -0.59 -10.21 -8.84
CA CYS A 264 0.34 -9.11 -9.05
C CYS A 264 1.43 -9.48 -10.07
N VAL A 265 2.02 -10.67 -9.99
CA VAL A 265 3.07 -11.13 -10.92
C VAL A 265 2.52 -11.28 -12.34
N PHE A 266 1.31 -11.83 -12.50
CA PHE A 266 0.66 -11.90 -13.81
C PHE A 266 0.45 -10.50 -14.39
N LEU A 267 -0.16 -9.59 -13.63
CA LEU A 267 -0.46 -8.24 -14.10
C LEU A 267 0.83 -7.44 -14.37
N MET A 268 1.90 -7.65 -13.62
CA MET A 268 3.21 -7.05 -13.90
C MET A 268 3.79 -7.59 -15.23
N SER A 269 3.59 -8.87 -15.53
CA SER A 269 3.99 -9.46 -16.82
C SER A 269 3.28 -8.82 -18.02
N SER A 270 1.97 -8.55 -17.89
CA SER A 270 1.18 -7.91 -18.96
C SER A 270 1.34 -6.39 -19.01
N HIS A 271 1.59 -5.77 -17.86
CA HIS A 271 1.67 -4.32 -17.68
C HIS A 271 2.96 -3.92 -16.93
N PRO A 272 4.10 -3.81 -17.61
CA PRO A 272 5.39 -3.50 -16.98
C PRO A 272 5.40 -2.21 -16.15
N ASP A 273 4.58 -1.20 -16.51
CA ASP A 273 4.46 0.05 -15.74
C ASP A 273 3.97 -0.20 -14.30
N LEU A 274 3.27 -1.30 -14.05
CA LEU A 274 2.80 -1.68 -12.71
C LEU A 274 3.97 -1.98 -11.77
N VAL A 275 5.11 -2.48 -12.28
CA VAL A 275 6.28 -2.86 -11.46
C VAL A 275 6.76 -1.67 -10.65
N ASP A 276 7.07 -0.55 -11.31
CA ASP A 276 7.53 0.68 -10.66
C ASP A 276 6.48 1.24 -9.68
N ILE A 277 5.21 1.25 -10.09
CA ILE A 277 4.13 1.84 -9.31
C ILE A 277 3.90 1.03 -8.03
N LEU A 278 3.92 -0.30 -8.14
CA LEU A 278 3.72 -1.21 -7.02
C LEU A 278 4.92 -1.19 -6.07
N LEU A 279 6.15 -1.22 -6.59
CA LEU A 279 7.37 -1.07 -5.78
C LEU A 279 7.40 0.25 -5.03
N ALA A 280 7.07 1.36 -5.70
CA ALA A 280 6.99 2.67 -5.05
C ALA A 280 5.93 2.70 -3.94
N ARG A 281 4.86 1.90 -4.06
CA ARG A 281 3.84 1.75 -3.02
C ARG A 281 4.34 0.89 -1.85
N PHE A 282 5.02 -0.23 -2.13
CA PHE A 282 5.70 -1.04 -1.11
C PHE A 282 6.71 -0.20 -0.34
N ALA A 283 7.64 0.45 -1.02
CA ALA A 283 8.63 1.37 -0.46
C ALA A 283 8.03 2.41 0.49
N LYS A 284 6.92 3.05 0.06
CA LYS A 284 6.25 4.09 0.84
C LYS A 284 5.54 3.55 2.09
N LYS A 285 5.01 2.33 2.04
CA LYS A 285 4.11 1.79 3.08
C LYS A 285 4.79 0.78 4.00
N CYS A 286 5.77 0.07 3.46
CA CYS A 286 6.65 -0.85 4.13
C CYS A 286 8.10 -0.60 3.70
N PRO A 287 8.82 0.31 4.38
CA PRO A 287 10.20 0.65 4.05
C PRO A 287 11.15 -0.54 4.11
N TYR A 288 10.80 -1.60 4.85
CA TYR A 288 11.57 -2.85 4.91
C TYR A 288 11.64 -3.63 3.59
N THR A 289 10.82 -3.26 2.60
CA THR A 289 10.93 -3.78 1.22
C THR A 289 12.11 -3.16 0.45
N ILE A 290 12.73 -2.11 1.01
CA ILE A 290 13.94 -1.48 0.49
C ILE A 290 15.07 -1.76 1.48
N PRO A 291 16.28 -2.09 1.00
CA PRO A 291 17.41 -2.39 1.88
C PRO A 291 18.09 -1.16 2.53
N TYR A 292 17.41 -0.02 2.64
CA TYR A 292 17.97 1.22 3.20
C TYR A 292 17.05 1.80 4.27
N LEU A 293 17.28 1.41 5.53
CA LEU A 293 16.51 1.84 6.69
C LEU A 293 17.37 2.66 7.65
N LYS A 294 17.55 3.94 7.35
CA LYS A 294 18.25 4.87 8.25
C LYS A 294 17.31 6.00 8.65
N TYR A 295 16.28 5.65 9.41
CA TYR A 295 15.29 6.61 9.91
C TYR A 295 15.29 6.64 11.43
N ASN A 296 15.30 7.85 11.97
CA ASN A 296 15.28 8.06 13.42
C ASN A 296 13.85 7.91 13.97
N LYS A 297 13.57 6.78 14.62
CA LYS A 297 12.28 6.48 15.28
C LYS A 297 11.88 7.51 16.35
N ASN A 298 12.81 8.29 16.90
CA ASN A 298 12.53 9.29 17.93
C ASN A 298 11.97 10.60 17.37
N THR A 299 11.92 10.75 16.06
CA THR A 299 11.41 11.95 15.37
C THR A 299 10.07 11.65 14.69
N GLU A 300 9.14 12.62 14.70
CA GLU A 300 7.85 12.46 14.00
C GLU A 300 8.05 12.18 12.50
N GLU A 301 9.02 12.86 11.90
CA GLU A 301 9.40 12.68 10.50
C GLU A 301 9.96 11.28 10.22
N GLY A 302 10.80 10.76 11.11
CA GLY A 302 11.35 9.41 11.01
C GLY A 302 10.29 8.33 11.22
N MET A 303 9.36 8.49 12.17
CA MET A 303 8.21 7.59 12.32
C MET A 303 7.33 7.59 11.07
N LYS A 304 7.06 8.78 10.51
CA LYS A 304 6.31 8.92 9.26
C LYS A 304 7.04 8.28 8.07
N ALA A 305 8.36 8.43 7.99
CA ALA A 305 9.21 7.82 6.96
C ALA A 305 9.25 6.29 7.09
N LEU A 306 9.23 5.77 8.32
CA LEU A 306 9.07 4.34 8.62
C LEU A 306 7.66 3.81 8.31
N GLY A 307 6.72 4.70 8.00
CA GLY A 307 5.38 4.34 7.59
C GLY A 307 4.40 4.12 8.74
N PHE A 308 4.69 4.63 9.95
CA PHE A 308 3.74 4.60 11.06
C PHE A 308 2.47 5.39 10.72
N TYR A 309 1.32 4.84 11.13
CA TYR A 309 0.03 5.49 11.02
C TYR A 309 -0.25 6.37 12.22
N ARG A 310 -0.86 7.53 11.92
CA ARG A 310 -1.35 8.47 12.92
C ARG A 310 -2.86 8.27 13.05
N SER A 311 -3.29 7.95 14.25
CA SER A 311 -4.70 7.87 14.61
C SER A 311 -5.36 9.25 14.49
N LYS A 312 -6.70 9.27 14.45
CA LYS A 312 -7.49 10.52 14.40
C LYS A 312 -7.19 11.45 15.59
N ASN A 313 -6.72 10.89 16.70
CA ASN A 313 -6.37 11.63 17.91
C ASN A 313 -4.93 12.18 17.89
N GLY A 314 -4.23 12.09 16.74
CA GLY A 314 -2.86 12.60 16.59
C GLY A 314 -1.77 11.70 17.19
N LYS A 315 -2.13 10.56 17.79
CA LYS A 315 -1.18 9.57 18.32
C LYS A 315 -0.75 8.59 17.24
N PHE A 316 0.50 8.16 17.26
CA PHE A 316 0.96 7.06 16.42
C PHE A 316 0.34 5.72 16.87
N GLU A 317 0.24 4.79 15.92
CA GLU A 317 -0.15 3.41 16.20
C GLU A 317 0.87 2.72 17.12
N GLU A 318 0.43 1.70 17.84
CA GLU A 318 1.28 0.92 18.74
C GLU A 318 2.28 0.05 17.95
N GLU A 319 3.47 -0.20 18.53
CA GLU A 319 4.55 -0.95 17.87
C GLU A 319 4.12 -2.37 17.44
N ALA A 320 3.23 -3.01 18.20
CA ALA A 320 2.68 -4.33 17.86
C ALA A 320 1.81 -4.26 16.59
N SER A 321 0.83 -3.34 16.56
CA SER A 321 -0.02 -3.08 15.38
C SER A 321 0.79 -2.66 14.16
N TYR A 322 1.81 -1.81 14.36
CA TYR A 322 2.76 -1.45 13.31
C TYR A 322 3.47 -2.70 12.78
N THR A 323 4.07 -3.50 13.66
CA THR A 323 4.85 -4.68 13.27
C THR A 323 4.00 -5.70 12.51
N GLU A 324 2.79 -6.00 12.98
CA GLU A 324 1.84 -6.88 12.30
C GLU A 324 1.50 -6.37 10.89
N ARG A 325 1.16 -5.08 10.77
CA ARG A 325 0.85 -4.45 9.48
C ARG A 325 2.04 -4.47 8.52
N GLN A 326 3.24 -4.20 9.02
CA GLN A 326 4.48 -4.25 8.24
C GLN A 326 4.75 -5.68 7.74
N CYS A 327 4.55 -6.69 8.58
CA CYS A 327 4.70 -8.10 8.19
C CYS A 327 3.66 -8.50 7.14
N GLY A 328 2.39 -8.08 7.27
CA GLY A 328 1.35 -8.35 6.27
C GLY A 328 1.71 -7.78 4.88
N ILE A 329 2.16 -6.53 4.81
CA ILE A 329 2.63 -5.92 3.55
C ILE A 329 3.86 -6.64 3.01
N PHE A 330 4.84 -6.90 3.88
CA PHE A 330 6.09 -7.55 3.49
C PHE A 330 5.88 -8.99 3.01
N ALA A 331 4.91 -9.71 3.58
CA ALA A 331 4.54 -11.06 3.16
C ALA A 331 4.11 -11.09 1.69
N VAL A 332 3.30 -10.12 1.23
CA VAL A 332 2.92 -10.02 -0.19
C VAL A 332 4.15 -9.76 -1.07
N PHE A 333 5.04 -8.88 -0.64
CA PHE A 333 6.28 -8.60 -1.36
C PHE A 333 7.18 -9.84 -1.46
N ALA A 334 7.36 -10.59 -0.37
CA ALA A 334 8.12 -11.85 -0.37
C ALA A 334 7.43 -12.93 -1.24
N ALA A 335 6.09 -12.99 -1.23
CA ALA A 335 5.32 -13.90 -2.07
C ALA A 335 5.45 -13.56 -3.57
N ILE A 336 5.55 -12.28 -3.91
CA ILE A 336 5.87 -11.84 -5.28
C ILE A 336 7.26 -12.35 -5.66
N ILE A 337 8.27 -12.16 -4.81
CA ILE A 337 9.65 -12.56 -5.10
C ILE A 337 9.80 -14.08 -5.34
N GLN A 338 9.10 -14.88 -4.56
CA GLN A 338 9.21 -16.34 -4.62
C GLN A 338 8.35 -16.98 -5.71
N THR A 339 7.48 -16.22 -6.37
CA THR A 339 6.65 -16.74 -7.47
C THR A 339 7.52 -17.00 -8.71
N GLN A 340 7.58 -18.25 -9.16
CA GLN A 340 8.44 -18.71 -10.28
C GLN A 340 7.68 -19.18 -11.53
N HIS A 341 6.37 -19.44 -11.42
CA HIS A 341 5.59 -20.06 -12.51
C HIS A 341 5.21 -19.10 -13.64
N ILE A 342 5.52 -17.82 -13.49
CA ILE A 342 5.20 -16.73 -14.42
C ILE A 342 6.47 -15.88 -14.55
N PRO A 343 6.79 -15.31 -15.74
CA PRO A 343 7.86 -14.33 -15.87
C PRO A 343 7.74 -13.24 -14.80
N ASN A 344 8.73 -13.17 -13.92
CA ASN A 344 8.68 -12.32 -12.75
C ASN A 344 9.75 -11.23 -12.88
N TYR A 345 9.30 -9.97 -12.93
CA TYR A 345 10.18 -8.80 -12.95
C TYR A 345 10.88 -8.54 -11.61
N LEU A 346 10.46 -9.22 -10.54
CA LEU A 346 11.07 -9.17 -9.22
C LEU A 346 11.47 -10.57 -8.73
N PRO A 347 12.41 -11.26 -9.41
CA PRO A 347 12.75 -12.63 -9.07
C PRO A 347 13.63 -12.72 -7.81
N MET A 348 13.95 -13.96 -7.40
CA MET A 348 14.58 -14.31 -6.12
C MET A 348 15.93 -13.62 -5.80
N HIS A 349 16.63 -13.03 -6.77
CA HIS A 349 17.86 -12.26 -6.49
C HIS A 349 17.60 -10.95 -5.72
N PHE A 350 16.41 -10.36 -5.87
CA PHE A 350 15.99 -9.23 -5.03
C PHE A 350 15.85 -9.65 -3.57
N GLY A 351 15.27 -10.84 -3.32
CA GLY A 351 15.16 -11.41 -1.98
C GLY A 351 16.51 -11.64 -1.30
N TRP A 352 17.48 -12.21 -2.04
CA TRP A 352 18.86 -12.35 -1.55
C TRP A 352 19.49 -11.01 -1.19
N THR A 353 19.43 -10.05 -2.12
CA THR A 353 20.03 -8.72 -1.93
C THR A 353 19.42 -8.00 -0.74
N LEU A 354 18.11 -8.08 -0.58
CA LEU A 354 17.38 -7.48 0.54
C LEU A 354 17.81 -8.10 1.87
N LEU A 355 17.74 -9.43 1.97
CA LEU A 355 18.06 -10.13 3.21
C LEU A 355 19.53 -9.92 3.60
N ALA A 356 20.46 -10.01 2.66
CA ALA A 356 21.87 -9.74 2.91
C ALA A 356 22.11 -8.31 3.40
N LYS A 357 21.47 -7.31 2.80
CA LYS A 357 21.60 -5.91 3.24
C LYS A 357 20.97 -5.66 4.61
N LEU A 358 19.82 -6.28 4.92
CA LEU A 358 19.22 -6.21 6.25
C LEU A 358 20.13 -6.82 7.33
N LEU A 359 20.80 -7.94 7.02
CA LEU A 359 21.70 -8.63 7.95
C LEU A 359 23.08 -7.97 8.09
N ASN A 360 23.46 -7.10 7.16
CA ASN A 360 24.71 -6.33 7.25
C ASN A 360 24.60 -5.12 8.20
N GLU A 361 23.39 -4.73 8.59
CA GLU A 361 23.14 -3.69 9.58
C GLU A 361 22.77 -4.35 10.92
N PRO A 362 23.15 -3.79 12.08
CA PRO A 362 22.75 -4.34 13.37
C PRO A 362 21.21 -4.31 13.52
N PRO A 363 20.61 -5.27 14.24
CA PRO A 363 19.16 -5.29 14.43
C PRO A 363 18.67 -4.02 15.11
N SER A 364 17.88 -3.22 14.39
CA SER A 364 17.46 -1.89 14.84
C SER A 364 16.19 -1.89 15.69
N SER A 365 15.37 -2.95 15.62
CA SER A 365 14.13 -3.09 16.40
C SER A 365 13.52 -4.49 16.30
N GLU A 366 12.58 -4.78 17.19
CA GLU A 366 11.76 -6.01 17.16
C GLU A 366 11.05 -6.25 15.82
N THR A 367 10.67 -5.18 15.12
CA THR A 367 10.04 -5.29 13.79
C THR A 367 10.95 -5.96 12.77
N VAL A 368 12.27 -5.72 12.81
CA VAL A 368 13.18 -6.30 11.81
C VAL A 368 13.27 -7.83 11.97
N PHE A 369 13.26 -8.33 13.21
CA PHE A 369 13.18 -9.77 13.46
C PHE A 369 11.90 -10.37 12.89
N ALA A 370 10.76 -9.68 13.06
CA ALA A 370 9.48 -10.11 12.53
C ALA A 370 9.47 -10.13 10.99
N ILE A 371 10.07 -9.12 10.35
CA ILE A 371 10.21 -9.03 8.89
C ILE A 371 11.05 -10.19 8.34
N ILE A 372 12.22 -10.46 8.93
CA ILE A 372 13.09 -11.57 8.50
C ILE A 372 12.38 -12.90 8.70
N SER A 373 11.69 -13.08 9.82
CA SER A 373 10.90 -14.28 10.07
C SER A 373 9.80 -14.45 9.01
N THR A 374 9.10 -13.37 8.68
CA THR A 374 8.06 -13.35 7.62
C THR A 374 8.66 -13.68 6.25
N PHE A 375 9.87 -13.19 5.94
CA PHE A 375 10.59 -13.58 4.72
C PHE A 375 10.81 -15.10 4.67
N MET A 376 11.28 -15.69 5.77
CA MET A 376 11.52 -17.13 5.88
C MET A 376 10.23 -17.94 5.78
N ASP A 377 9.14 -17.49 6.42
CA ASP A 377 7.82 -18.13 6.34
C ASP A 377 7.28 -18.15 4.92
N ILE A 378 7.37 -17.04 4.20
CA ILE A 378 6.75 -16.92 2.87
C ILE A 378 7.62 -17.47 1.75
N SER A 379 8.93 -17.18 1.79
CA SER A 379 9.83 -17.42 0.66
C SER A 379 10.96 -18.41 0.98
N GLY A 380 11.09 -18.85 2.23
CA GLY A 380 12.22 -19.67 2.69
C GLY A 380 12.42 -20.96 1.91
N ASN A 381 11.34 -21.66 1.58
CA ASN A 381 11.41 -22.90 0.78
C ASN A 381 12.05 -22.65 -0.60
N VAL A 382 11.57 -21.65 -1.32
CA VAL A 382 12.11 -21.30 -2.64
C VAL A 382 13.51 -20.71 -2.52
N PHE A 383 13.77 -19.90 -1.50
CA PHE A 383 15.06 -19.27 -1.24
C PHE A 383 16.16 -20.33 -1.03
N VAL A 384 15.90 -21.32 -0.17
CA VAL A 384 16.82 -22.45 0.05
C VAL A 384 16.97 -23.29 -1.20
N LYS A 385 15.88 -23.60 -1.91
CA LYS A 385 15.96 -24.36 -3.17
C LYS A 385 16.81 -23.64 -4.22
N TYR A 386 16.76 -22.31 -4.26
CA TYR A 386 17.46 -21.50 -5.26
C TYR A 386 18.96 -21.34 -4.95
N TYR A 387 19.34 -21.13 -3.68
CA TYR A 387 20.73 -20.84 -3.29
C TYR A 387 21.45 -21.96 -2.54
N GLY A 388 20.76 -23.03 -2.18
CA GLY A 388 21.32 -24.20 -1.50
C GLY A 388 22.11 -23.84 -0.23
N LEU A 389 23.40 -24.20 -0.22
CA LEU A 389 24.30 -23.97 0.91
C LEU A 389 24.47 -22.48 1.27
N GLN A 390 24.36 -21.57 0.30
CA GLN A 390 24.50 -20.14 0.58
C GLN A 390 23.29 -19.60 1.35
N ALA A 391 22.09 -20.10 1.05
CA ALA A 391 20.91 -19.79 1.87
C ALA A 391 21.06 -20.34 3.30
N ASP A 392 21.57 -21.58 3.46
CA ASP A 392 21.79 -22.17 4.79
C ASP A 392 22.74 -21.32 5.66
N LYS A 393 23.84 -20.83 5.08
CA LYS A 393 24.77 -19.91 5.76
C LYS A 393 24.09 -18.61 6.19
N LEU A 394 23.29 -18.01 5.30
CA LEU A 394 22.63 -16.74 5.58
C LEU A 394 21.53 -16.89 6.65
N ILE A 395 20.77 -17.99 6.62
CA ILE A 395 19.77 -18.31 7.64
C ILE A 395 20.46 -18.51 9.00
N ARG A 396 21.57 -19.26 9.05
CA ARG A 396 22.33 -19.46 10.30
C ARG A 396 22.89 -18.16 10.86
N LEU A 397 23.43 -17.30 10.01
CA LEU A 397 23.87 -15.97 10.40
C LEU A 397 22.71 -15.18 11.02
N ALA A 398 21.56 -15.15 10.35
CA ALA A 398 20.38 -14.44 10.81
C ALA A 398 19.93 -14.93 12.20
N VAL A 399 19.82 -16.25 12.41
CA VAL A 399 19.19 -16.82 13.61
C VAL A 399 20.13 -17.02 14.80
N LYS A 400 21.45 -16.96 14.58
CA LYS A 400 22.47 -17.08 15.63
C LYS A 400 23.18 -15.75 15.87
N ASP A 401 24.15 -15.44 15.02
CA ASP A 401 25.12 -14.37 15.27
C ASP A 401 24.45 -12.99 15.19
N TRP A 402 23.54 -12.80 14.22
CA TRP A 402 22.89 -11.52 13.98
C TRP A 402 21.80 -11.19 15.01
N VAL A 403 20.96 -12.17 15.37
CA VAL A 403 19.99 -11.98 16.47
C VAL A 403 20.72 -11.85 17.81
N GLY A 404 21.82 -12.58 18.02
CA GLY A 404 22.61 -12.52 19.25
C GLY A 404 21.77 -12.81 20.51
N ASP A 405 22.03 -12.05 21.57
CA ASP A 405 21.38 -12.21 22.88
C ASP A 405 20.02 -11.52 23.03
N ASN A 406 19.44 -11.01 21.93
CA ASN A 406 18.12 -10.38 21.98
C ASN A 406 17.06 -11.37 22.52
N LYS A 407 16.29 -10.90 23.51
CA LYS A 407 15.26 -11.66 24.24
C LYS A 407 13.84 -11.24 23.90
N GLY A 408 13.66 -10.35 22.93
CA GLY A 408 12.33 -9.93 22.50
C GLY A 408 11.52 -11.07 21.87
N SER A 409 10.20 -10.90 21.80
CA SER A 409 9.29 -11.94 21.32
C SER A 409 9.56 -12.30 19.86
N ASN A 410 9.82 -11.31 19.00
CA ASN A 410 10.10 -11.56 17.59
C ASN A 410 11.52 -12.10 17.38
N ALA A 411 12.49 -11.65 18.19
CA ALA A 411 13.82 -12.23 18.21
C ALA A 411 13.79 -13.73 18.57
N THR A 412 13.01 -14.08 19.60
CA THR A 412 12.81 -15.47 20.05
C THR A 412 12.13 -16.31 18.96
N ARG A 413 11.10 -15.78 18.30
CA ARG A 413 10.47 -16.44 17.15
C ARG A 413 11.46 -16.74 16.02
N LEU A 414 12.32 -15.79 15.68
CA LEU A 414 13.33 -15.97 14.63
C LEU A 414 14.33 -17.07 15.01
N LYS A 415 14.74 -17.15 16.28
CA LYS A 415 15.59 -18.24 16.79
C LYS A 415 14.90 -19.61 16.62
N ILE A 416 13.62 -19.72 17.00
CA ILE A 416 12.84 -20.96 16.88
C ILE A 416 12.75 -21.42 15.41
N LEU A 417 12.44 -20.50 14.48
CA LEU A 417 12.42 -20.81 13.04
C LEU A 417 13.79 -21.29 12.55
N GLY A 418 14.87 -20.68 13.05
CA GLY A 418 16.23 -21.12 12.77
C GLY A 418 16.55 -22.50 13.29
N GLU A 419 16.13 -22.82 14.51
CA GLU A 419 16.31 -24.15 15.11
C GLU A 419 15.56 -25.22 14.35
N GLU A 420 14.32 -24.96 13.92
CA GLU A 420 13.54 -25.87 13.07
C GLU A 420 14.25 -26.13 11.73
N TRP A 421 14.81 -25.09 11.10
CA TRP A 421 15.60 -25.25 9.88
C TRP A 421 16.88 -26.06 10.13
N ILE A 422 17.62 -25.77 11.19
CA ILE A 422 18.91 -26.42 11.49
C ILE A 422 18.71 -27.90 11.84
N THR A 423 17.66 -28.23 12.60
CA THR A 423 17.42 -29.58 13.11
C THR A 423 16.58 -30.44 12.16
N GLN A 424 15.51 -29.88 11.60
CA GLN A 424 14.53 -30.63 10.80
C GLN A 424 14.63 -30.36 9.31
N LYS A 425 15.45 -29.38 8.88
CA LYS A 425 15.49 -28.89 7.49
C LYS A 425 14.11 -28.48 6.97
N LYS A 426 13.30 -27.91 7.87
CA LYS A 426 11.99 -27.33 7.54
C LYS A 426 12.07 -25.81 7.66
N ILE A 427 11.58 -25.13 6.63
CA ILE A 427 11.47 -23.68 6.60
C ILE A 427 10.26 -23.32 5.73
N GLY A 428 9.66 -22.16 5.96
CA GLY A 428 8.51 -21.70 5.19
C GLY A 428 7.20 -22.40 5.55
N LEU A 429 6.10 -21.78 5.12
CA LEU A 429 4.75 -22.29 5.34
C LEU A 429 4.54 -23.59 4.56
N LYS A 430 3.91 -24.58 5.22
CA LYS A 430 3.56 -25.85 4.60
C LYS A 430 2.58 -25.61 3.46
N ASN A 431 2.89 -26.14 2.27
CA ASN A 431 2.12 -25.89 1.04
C ASN A 431 2.03 -24.40 0.65
N GLY A 432 2.96 -23.56 1.14
CA GLY A 432 3.04 -22.16 0.73
C GLY A 432 3.29 -22.02 -0.77
N GLY A 433 2.50 -21.19 -1.45
CA GLY A 433 2.57 -20.99 -2.90
C GLY A 433 1.93 -22.09 -3.75
N TYR A 434 1.32 -23.11 -3.14
CA TYR A 434 0.53 -24.12 -3.86
C TYR A 434 -0.95 -23.74 -3.85
N PHE A 435 -1.56 -23.75 -5.03
CA PHE A 435 -2.96 -23.43 -5.24
C PHE A 435 -3.80 -24.69 -5.44
N GLU A 436 -5.00 -24.70 -4.87
CA GLU A 436 -6.01 -25.75 -5.05
C GLU A 436 -6.56 -25.71 -6.49
N GLU A 437 -6.93 -26.87 -7.04
CA GLU A 437 -7.45 -26.98 -8.42
C GLU A 437 -8.80 -26.29 -8.65
#